data_AF-X0PGV4-F1
#
_entry.id   AF-X0PGV4-F1
#
_cell.length_a   1.000
_cell.length_b   1.000
_cell.length_c   1.000
_cell.angle_alpha   90.00
_cell.angle_beta   90.00
_cell.angle_gamma   90.00
#
_symmetry.space_group_name_H-M   'P 1'
#
loop_
_entity.id
_entity.type
_entity.pdbx_description
1 polymer ?
#
loop_
_entity_poly.entity_id
_entity_poly.type
_entity_poly.pdbx_seq_one_letter_code
_entity_poly.pdbx_strand_id
1 'polypeptide(L)'
;MQPHFGQLVKNKHQTYFSLGEVVINNPQLILDNVNYIGKKNFVVHIKFGAGITRKAILLVRLTNRELPSYLTTTELSTYQRAVENGDFQLLNPDAAELNDFRLVEELEIEDPADEQIANLASIRENTLQFVEQRLKKLQVKIDKLSQRKANHYFSSKAHYEQVKDFLLSVSQLMDLRLKTNQVRQDEWRLKLRLGGQ
;
A
#
# COMPACT_ATOMS: atom_id res chain seq x y z
N MET A 1 7.57 -14.75 19.30
CA MET A 1 8.83 -14.11 18.85
C MET A 1 8.48 -12.75 18.27
N GLN A 2 9.29 -11.70 18.45
CA GLN A 2 9.07 -10.40 17.79
C GLN A 2 10.23 -10.13 16.83
N PRO A 3 10.03 -10.36 15.52
CA PRO A 3 11.06 -10.11 14.52
C PRO A 3 11.53 -8.64 14.51
N HIS A 4 12.84 -8.44 14.38
CA HIS A 4 13.45 -7.12 14.24
C HIS A 4 13.97 -6.90 12.82
N PHE A 5 14.23 -5.63 12.48
CA PHE A 5 14.82 -5.28 11.18
C PHE A 5 16.10 -6.09 10.93
N GLY A 6 16.27 -6.61 9.72
CA GLY A 6 17.44 -7.40 9.35
C GLY A 6 17.27 -8.91 9.51
N GLN A 7 16.19 -9.37 10.14
CA GLN A 7 16.00 -10.81 10.39
C GLN A 7 15.26 -11.52 9.26
N LEU A 8 15.76 -12.69 8.88
CA LEU A 8 15.05 -13.66 8.07
C LEU A 8 14.26 -14.60 8.97
N VAL A 9 12.94 -14.60 8.81
CA VAL A 9 12.03 -15.46 9.57
C VAL A 9 11.25 -16.36 8.62
N LYS A 10 11.00 -17.60 9.02
CA LYS A 10 10.19 -18.54 8.23
C LYS A 10 8.99 -19.03 9.01
N ASN A 11 7.88 -19.20 8.31
CA ASN A 11 6.77 -20.03 8.76
C ASN A 11 6.82 -21.39 8.04
N LYS A 12 5.75 -22.19 8.12
CA LYS A 12 5.67 -23.51 7.47
C LYS A 12 5.75 -23.47 5.94
N HIS A 13 5.49 -22.33 5.32
CA HIS A 13 5.32 -22.20 3.87
C HIS A 13 6.40 -21.37 3.21
N GLN A 14 6.91 -20.35 3.90
CA GLN A 14 7.63 -19.27 3.26
C GLN A 14 8.63 -18.58 4.20
N THR A 15 9.67 -18.01 3.62
CA THR A 15 10.65 -17.14 4.30
C THR A 15 10.34 -15.68 4.02
N TYR A 16 10.52 -14.85 5.04
CA TYR A 16 10.27 -13.42 5.04
C TYR A 16 11.46 -12.66 5.61
N PHE A 17 11.65 -11.46 5.10
CA PHE A 17 12.55 -10.45 5.63
C PHE A 17 11.72 -9.56 6.55
N SER A 18 12.18 -9.38 7.77
CA SER A 18 11.53 -8.49 8.71
C SER A 18 12.02 -7.07 8.53
N LEU A 19 11.07 -6.16 8.30
CA LEU A 19 11.30 -4.72 8.44
C LEU A 19 11.08 -4.24 9.88
N GLY A 20 10.88 -5.16 10.83
CA GLY A 20 10.62 -4.86 12.23
C GLY A 20 9.27 -4.20 12.48
N GLU A 21 9.18 -3.53 13.62
CA GLU A 21 8.00 -2.77 14.01
C GLU A 21 7.88 -1.48 13.19
N VAL A 22 6.70 -1.27 12.62
CA VAL A 22 6.30 -0.08 11.90
C VAL A 22 5.00 0.46 12.47
N VAL A 23 4.81 1.76 12.35
CA VAL A 23 3.54 2.42 12.56
C VAL A 23 2.81 2.46 11.23
N ILE A 24 1.60 1.91 11.22
CA ILE A 24 0.70 1.94 10.08
C ILE A 24 -0.57 2.70 10.45
N ASN A 25 -1.32 3.05 9.42
CA ASN A 25 -2.58 3.75 9.57
C ASN A 25 -3.64 3.06 8.72
N ASN A 26 -4.83 2.90 9.29
CA ASN A 26 -6.02 2.53 8.54
C ASN A 26 -6.74 3.83 8.18
N PRO A 27 -6.47 4.43 7.00
CA PRO A 27 -7.04 5.73 6.67
C PRO A 27 -8.55 5.63 6.48
N GLN A 28 -9.23 6.76 6.66
CA GLN A 28 -10.60 6.90 6.21
C GLN A 28 -10.60 7.09 4.69
N LEU A 29 -11.20 6.14 3.97
CA LEU A 29 -11.42 6.23 2.52
C LEU A 29 -12.79 6.83 2.25
N ILE A 30 -12.83 7.90 1.46
CA ILE A 30 -14.06 8.54 0.99
C ILE A 30 -14.03 8.56 -0.53
N LEU A 31 -15.08 8.02 -1.15
CA LEU A 31 -15.21 7.88 -2.60
C LEU A 31 -16.51 8.56 -3.03
N ASP A 32 -16.41 9.67 -3.75
CA ASP A 32 -17.57 10.51 -4.06
C ASP A 32 -17.70 10.85 -5.54
N ASN A 33 -18.94 10.87 -6.03
CA ASN A 33 -19.27 11.44 -7.33
C ASN A 33 -19.63 12.92 -7.14
N VAL A 34 -18.72 13.82 -7.53
CA VAL A 34 -18.90 15.26 -7.39
C VAL A 34 -19.24 15.88 -8.76
N ASN A 35 -20.36 16.59 -8.80
CA ASN A 35 -20.75 17.41 -9.95
C ASN A 35 -20.28 18.84 -9.73
N TYR A 36 -19.24 19.26 -10.45
CA TYR A 36 -18.95 20.68 -10.64
C TYR A 36 -19.69 21.15 -11.90
N ILE A 37 -20.00 22.45 -11.99
CA ILE A 37 -20.74 23.04 -13.12
C ILE A 37 -20.15 22.53 -14.45
N GLY A 38 -20.89 21.67 -15.16
CA GLY A 38 -20.49 21.06 -16.43
C GLY A 38 -19.43 19.93 -16.38
N LYS A 39 -18.86 19.59 -15.21
CA LYS A 39 -17.81 18.55 -15.07
C LYS A 39 -18.14 17.57 -13.95
N LYS A 40 -18.42 16.32 -14.30
CA LYS A 40 -18.57 15.21 -13.34
C LYS A 40 -17.21 14.62 -13.03
N ASN A 41 -16.87 14.48 -11.75
CA ASN A 41 -15.66 13.79 -11.32
C ASN A 41 -16.01 12.72 -10.28
N PHE A 42 -15.33 11.59 -10.36
CA PHE A 42 -15.21 10.67 -9.24
C PHE A 42 -13.97 11.05 -8.46
N VAL A 43 -14.11 11.29 -7.17
CA VAL A 43 -13.06 11.78 -6.31
C VAL A 43 -12.76 10.75 -5.24
N VAL A 44 -11.48 10.41 -5.11
CA VAL A 44 -10.95 9.52 -4.08
C VAL A 44 -10.24 10.37 -3.05
N HIS A 45 -10.71 10.37 -1.80
CA HIS A 45 -10.00 10.95 -0.67
C HIS A 45 -9.50 9.84 0.24
N ILE A 46 -8.22 9.90 0.58
CA ILE A 46 -7.58 9.02 1.55
C ILE A 46 -7.12 9.91 2.70
N LYS A 47 -7.81 9.83 3.84
CA LYS A 47 -7.53 10.64 5.02
C LYS A 47 -6.81 9.80 6.06
N PHE A 48 -5.49 9.94 6.10
CA PHE A 48 -4.65 9.34 7.12
C PHE A 48 -4.92 10.00 8.49
N GLY A 49 -5.15 11.32 8.53
CA GLY A 49 -5.34 12.03 9.79
C GLY A 49 -6.57 11.61 10.62
N ALA A 50 -7.60 11.07 9.97
CA ALA A 50 -8.85 10.61 10.60
C ALA A 50 -8.90 9.09 10.80
N GLY A 51 -7.81 8.38 10.49
CA GLY A 51 -7.70 6.92 10.58
C GLY A 51 -7.29 6.41 11.95
N ILE A 52 -7.25 5.07 12.07
CA ILE A 52 -6.74 4.40 13.27
C ILE A 52 -5.25 4.11 13.07
N THR A 53 -4.42 4.75 13.89
CA THR A 53 -2.98 4.47 13.94
C THR A 53 -2.70 3.27 14.84
N ARG A 54 -1.89 2.32 14.38
CA ARG A 54 -1.44 1.17 15.17
C ARG A 54 0.00 0.79 14.82
N LYS A 55 0.62 -0.01 15.69
CA LYS A 55 1.90 -0.67 15.42
C LYS A 55 1.65 -2.01 14.74
N ALA A 56 2.55 -2.43 13.87
CA ALA A 56 2.56 -3.73 13.21
C ALA A 56 3.99 -4.20 12.98
N ILE A 57 4.21 -5.51 12.95
CA ILE A 57 5.43 -6.10 12.40
C ILE A 57 5.23 -6.23 10.89
N LEU A 58 6.10 -5.59 10.11
CA LEU A 58 6.10 -5.69 8.65
C LEU A 58 7.06 -6.78 8.20
N LEU A 59 6.52 -7.82 7.58
CA LEU A 59 7.27 -8.89 6.95
C LEU A 59 7.10 -8.84 5.44
N VAL A 60 8.20 -8.99 4.71
CA VAL A 60 8.24 -8.97 3.25
C VAL A 60 8.72 -10.33 2.77
N ARG A 61 7.94 -10.99 1.91
CA ARG A 61 8.29 -12.31 1.39
C ARG A 61 9.58 -12.28 0.58
N LEU A 62 10.46 -13.26 0.79
CA LEU A 62 11.59 -13.52 -0.10
C LEU A 62 11.17 -14.42 -1.24
N THR A 63 11.72 -14.16 -2.43
CA THR A 63 11.64 -15.07 -3.58
C THR A 63 13.04 -15.58 -3.85
N ASN A 64 13.21 -16.91 -3.99
CA ASN A 64 14.52 -17.54 -4.20
C ASN A 64 15.62 -17.16 -3.19
N ARG A 65 15.23 -16.83 -1.94
CA ARG A 65 16.12 -16.33 -0.87
C ARG A 65 16.78 -14.98 -1.18
N GLU A 66 16.26 -14.23 -2.13
CA GLU A 66 16.72 -12.88 -2.42
C GLU A 66 15.77 -11.84 -1.82
N LEU A 67 16.34 -10.72 -1.37
CA LEU A 67 15.58 -9.55 -0.99
C LEU A 67 14.92 -8.94 -2.23
N PRO A 68 13.64 -8.55 -2.17
CA PRO A 68 13.00 -7.91 -3.30
C PRO A 68 13.65 -6.58 -3.65
N SER A 69 13.94 -6.39 -4.93
CA SER A 69 14.52 -5.16 -5.51
C SER A 69 13.72 -3.89 -5.21
N TYR A 70 12.40 -4.00 -5.01
CA TYR A 70 11.55 -2.85 -4.68
C TYR A 70 11.80 -2.26 -3.28
N LEU A 71 12.61 -2.93 -2.45
CA LEU A 71 13.04 -2.39 -1.16
C LEU A 71 14.12 -1.31 -1.32
N THR A 72 15.01 -1.48 -2.29
CA THR A 72 16.14 -0.55 -2.53
C THR A 72 15.94 0.34 -3.73
N THR A 73 15.01 -0.01 -4.63
CA THR A 73 14.76 0.73 -5.87
C THR A 73 13.26 0.91 -6.15
N THR A 74 12.93 1.87 -7.00
CA THR A 74 11.57 2.02 -7.51
C THR A 74 11.35 1.06 -8.68
N GLU A 75 11.00 -0.20 -8.38
CA GLU A 75 10.68 -1.21 -9.39
C GLU A 75 9.20 -1.58 -9.37
N LEU A 76 8.39 -0.77 -10.06
CA LEU A 76 6.93 -0.84 -9.97
C LEU A 76 6.33 -2.18 -10.43
N SER A 77 6.87 -2.83 -11.47
CA SER A 77 6.33 -4.11 -11.98
C SER A 77 6.46 -5.25 -10.98
N THR A 78 7.59 -5.34 -10.27
CA THR A 78 7.80 -6.37 -9.25
C THR A 78 7.06 -6.04 -7.98
N TYR A 79 7.03 -4.77 -7.60
CA TYR A 79 6.20 -4.31 -6.49
C TYR A 79 4.70 -4.62 -6.68
N GLN A 80 4.16 -4.35 -7.87
CA GLN A 80 2.76 -4.65 -8.19
C GLN A 80 2.41 -6.12 -7.99
N ARG A 81 3.25 -7.01 -8.53
CA ARG A 81 3.07 -8.47 -8.36
C ARG A 81 3.14 -8.86 -6.88
N ALA A 82 4.05 -8.26 -6.11
CA ALA A 82 4.17 -8.54 -4.68
C ALA A 82 2.90 -8.14 -3.90
N VAL A 83 2.35 -6.96 -4.18
CA VAL A 83 1.07 -6.54 -3.59
C VAL A 83 -0.07 -7.48 -3.99
N GLU A 84 -0.20 -7.81 -5.28
CA GLU A 84 -1.26 -8.69 -5.80
C GLU A 84 -1.17 -10.12 -5.27
N ASN A 85 0.05 -10.61 -4.98
CA ASN A 85 0.29 -11.93 -4.40
C ASN A 85 0.15 -11.97 -2.87
N GLY A 86 -0.01 -10.83 -2.20
CA GLY A 86 -0.06 -10.76 -0.73
C GLY A 86 1.31 -11.02 -0.07
N ASP A 87 2.39 -10.56 -0.71
CA ASP A 87 3.76 -10.80 -0.25
C ASP A 87 4.17 -9.91 0.95
N PHE A 88 3.32 -8.94 1.32
CA PHE A 88 3.46 -8.12 2.53
C PHE A 88 2.56 -8.66 3.64
N GLN A 89 3.14 -8.95 4.81
CA GLN A 89 2.37 -9.26 6.02
C GLN A 89 2.52 -8.15 7.05
N LEU A 90 1.39 -7.62 7.48
CA LEU A 90 1.28 -6.65 8.57
C LEU A 90 0.62 -7.33 9.77
N LEU A 91 1.44 -7.86 10.67
CA LEU A 91 0.98 -8.60 11.86
C LEU A 91 0.92 -7.65 13.06
N ASN A 92 -0.08 -7.82 13.94
CA ASN A 92 -0.03 -7.09 15.21
C ASN A 92 1.18 -7.56 16.04
N PRO A 93 1.83 -6.70 16.82
CA PRO A 93 2.98 -7.09 17.65
C PRO A 93 2.68 -8.17 18.70
N ASP A 94 1.40 -8.34 19.05
CA ASP A 94 0.84 -9.33 19.99
C ASP A 94 0.05 -10.46 19.28
N ALA A 95 0.12 -10.53 17.95
CA ALA A 95 -0.56 -11.55 17.15
C ALA A 95 -0.03 -12.96 17.51
N ALA A 96 -0.93 -13.91 17.76
CA ALA A 96 -0.56 -15.29 18.06
C ALA A 96 0.18 -15.96 16.89
N GLU A 97 -0.10 -15.52 15.66
CA GLU A 97 0.54 -15.94 14.41
C GLU A 97 2.07 -15.72 14.44
N LEU A 98 2.57 -14.77 15.23
CA LEU A 98 4.02 -14.54 15.38
C LEU A 98 4.73 -15.74 16.05
N ASN A 99 4.01 -16.63 16.73
CA ASN A 99 4.57 -17.84 17.32
C ASN A 99 4.83 -18.96 16.28
N ASP A 100 4.23 -18.87 15.10
CA ASP A 100 4.48 -19.81 13.99
C ASP A 100 5.77 -19.52 13.23
N PHE A 101 6.40 -18.37 13.48
CA PHE A 101 7.64 -17.96 12.86
C PHE A 101 8.87 -18.43 13.64
N ARG A 102 9.90 -18.83 12.92
CA ARG A 102 11.22 -19.15 13.46
C ARG A 102 12.29 -18.31 12.77
N LEU A 103 13.26 -17.84 13.54
CA LEU A 103 14.46 -17.21 13.01
C LEU A 103 15.22 -18.20 12.11
N VAL A 104 15.61 -17.75 10.94
CA VAL A 104 16.49 -18.47 10.00
C VAL A 104 17.90 -17.92 10.14
N GLU A 105 18.02 -16.61 10.04
CA GLU A 105 19.28 -15.89 9.92
C GLU A 105 19.06 -14.42 10.25
N GLU A 106 20.11 -13.75 10.67
CA GLU A 106 20.16 -12.30 10.86
C GLU A 106 21.20 -11.75 9.89
N LEU A 107 20.76 -10.84 9.01
CA LEU A 107 21.63 -10.27 7.99
C LEU A 107 22.62 -9.31 8.64
N GLU A 108 23.89 -9.38 8.23
CA GLU A 108 24.87 -8.35 8.56
C GLU A 108 24.54 -7.09 7.77
N ILE A 109 24.07 -6.06 8.47
CA ILE A 109 23.68 -4.77 7.91
C ILE A 109 24.57 -3.70 8.53
N GLU A 110 25.24 -2.91 7.68
CA GLU A 110 26.24 -1.92 8.10
C GLU A 110 25.60 -0.76 8.89
N ASP A 111 24.51 -0.18 8.36
CA ASP A 111 23.73 0.87 9.04
C ASP A 111 22.24 0.51 9.12
N PRO A 112 21.84 -0.30 10.13
CA PRO A 112 20.49 -0.86 10.20
C PRO A 112 19.38 0.20 10.26
N ALA A 113 19.63 1.33 10.93
CA ALA A 113 18.63 2.38 11.07
C ALA A 113 18.35 3.09 9.74
N ASP A 114 19.40 3.44 9.00
CA ASP A 114 19.27 4.16 7.74
C ASP A 114 18.71 3.26 6.64
N GLU A 115 19.13 1.99 6.59
CA GLU A 115 18.55 1.01 5.66
C GLU A 115 17.07 0.73 5.94
N GLN A 116 16.66 0.65 7.21
CA GLN A 116 15.25 0.48 7.55
C GLN A 116 14.43 1.70 7.07
N ILE A 117 14.94 2.91 7.28
CA ILE A 117 14.31 4.16 6.79
C ILE A 117 14.19 4.13 5.26
N ALA A 118 15.27 3.78 4.56
CA ALA A 118 15.30 3.71 3.11
C ALA A 118 14.30 2.68 2.56
N ASN A 119 14.27 1.47 3.13
CA ASN A 119 13.35 0.41 2.72
C ASN A 119 11.88 0.83 2.89
N LEU A 120 11.53 1.49 4.01
CA LEU A 120 10.18 2.00 4.22
C LEU A 120 9.83 3.18 3.29
N ALA A 121 10.81 4.02 2.95
CA ALA A 121 10.61 5.07 1.95
C ALA A 121 10.34 4.47 0.56
N SER A 122 11.11 3.47 0.15
CA SER A 122 10.91 2.77 -1.13
C SER A 122 9.54 2.08 -1.21
N ILE A 123 9.09 1.40 -0.15
CA ILE A 123 7.75 0.78 -0.15
C ILE A 123 6.67 1.84 -0.30
N ARG A 124 6.74 2.94 0.46
CA ARG A 124 5.75 4.03 0.35
C ARG A 124 5.71 4.59 -1.07
N GLU A 125 6.86 4.98 -1.61
CA GLU A 125 6.96 5.56 -2.95
C GLU A 125 6.42 4.61 -4.03
N ASN A 126 6.81 3.34 -4.00
CA ASN A 126 6.26 2.34 -4.92
C ASN A 126 4.74 2.16 -4.76
N THR A 127 4.21 2.24 -3.53
CA THR A 127 2.77 2.19 -3.26
C THR A 127 2.04 3.36 -3.92
N LEU A 128 2.56 4.58 -3.76
CA LEU A 128 1.99 5.80 -4.33
C LEU A 128 1.96 5.71 -5.85
N GLN A 129 3.09 5.34 -6.47
CA GLN A 129 3.18 5.17 -7.91
C GLN A 129 2.24 4.06 -8.44
N PHE A 130 2.02 2.99 -7.67
CA PHE A 130 1.05 1.96 -8.04
C PHE A 130 -0.38 2.52 -8.06
N VAL A 131 -0.78 3.25 -7.03
CA VAL A 131 -2.09 3.91 -6.98
C VAL A 131 -2.27 4.85 -8.17
N GLU A 132 -1.29 5.72 -8.44
CA GLU A 132 -1.33 6.65 -9.58
C GLU A 132 -1.44 5.92 -10.91
N GLN A 133 -0.64 4.87 -11.13
CA GLN A 133 -0.69 4.10 -12.37
C GLN A 133 -2.03 3.38 -12.54
N ARG A 134 -2.60 2.83 -11.46
CA ARG A 134 -3.91 2.17 -11.47
C ARG A 134 -5.01 3.16 -11.85
N LEU A 135 -5.00 4.35 -11.25
CA LEU A 135 -5.97 5.40 -11.55
C LEU A 135 -5.81 5.96 -12.97
N LYS A 136 -4.58 6.11 -13.46
CA LYS A 136 -4.31 6.50 -14.86
C LYS A 136 -4.87 5.48 -15.85
N LYS A 137 -4.64 4.19 -15.61
CA LYS A 137 -5.22 3.09 -16.41
C LYS A 137 -6.75 3.13 -16.37
N LEU A 138 -7.34 3.45 -15.22
CA LEU A 138 -8.79 3.59 -15.07
C LEU A 138 -9.33 4.81 -15.82
N GLN A 139 -8.65 5.95 -15.76
CA GLN A 139 -9.00 7.14 -16.54
C GLN A 139 -9.02 6.83 -18.04
N VAL A 140 -7.99 6.15 -18.56
CA VAL A 140 -7.93 5.73 -19.98
C VAL A 140 -9.11 4.83 -20.36
N LYS A 141 -9.58 3.96 -19.45
CA LYS A 141 -10.77 3.15 -19.70
C LYS A 141 -12.03 4.02 -19.76
N ILE A 142 -12.17 4.98 -18.85
CA ILE A 142 -13.31 5.91 -18.79
C ILE A 142 -13.33 6.81 -20.04
N ASP A 143 -12.18 7.32 -20.48
CA ASP A 143 -12.04 8.20 -21.65
C ASP A 143 -12.50 7.53 -22.97
N LYS A 144 -12.51 6.19 -23.03
CA LYS A 144 -13.01 5.41 -24.17
C LYS A 144 -14.53 5.23 -24.17
N LEU A 145 -15.22 5.63 -23.12
CA LEU A 145 -16.67 5.51 -23.00
C LEU A 145 -17.37 6.70 -23.66
N SER A 146 -18.58 6.48 -24.16
CA SER A 146 -19.44 7.61 -24.52
C SER A 146 -19.76 8.47 -23.30
N GLN A 147 -20.00 9.77 -23.49
CA GLN A 147 -20.32 10.71 -22.40
C GLN A 147 -21.41 10.17 -21.45
N ARG A 148 -22.47 9.57 -22.01
CA ARG A 148 -23.55 8.94 -21.23
C ARG A 148 -23.02 7.79 -20.36
N LYS A 149 -22.19 6.90 -20.91
CA LYS A 149 -21.64 5.76 -20.16
C LYS A 149 -20.63 6.21 -19.10
N ALA A 150 -19.77 7.19 -19.41
CA ALA A 150 -18.81 7.76 -18.45
C ALA A 150 -19.53 8.36 -17.23
N ASN A 151 -20.59 9.14 -17.46
CA ASN A 151 -21.42 9.75 -16.41
C ASN A 151 -22.05 8.74 -15.43
N HIS A 152 -22.23 7.48 -15.86
CA HIS A 152 -22.86 6.41 -15.08
C HIS A 152 -21.87 5.30 -14.67
N TYR A 153 -20.58 5.47 -14.95
CA TYR A 153 -19.59 4.41 -14.77
C TYR A 153 -19.52 3.94 -13.31
N PHE A 154 -19.39 4.88 -12.37
CA PHE A 154 -19.39 4.57 -10.93
C PHE A 154 -20.80 4.51 -10.31
N SER A 155 -21.87 4.58 -11.11
CA SER A 155 -23.21 4.23 -10.64
C SER A 155 -23.38 2.72 -10.47
N SER A 156 -22.59 1.93 -11.19
CA SER A 156 -22.50 0.48 -10.96
C SER A 156 -21.71 0.21 -9.69
N LYS A 157 -22.34 -0.52 -8.75
CA LYS A 157 -21.69 -0.99 -7.51
C LYS A 157 -20.37 -1.73 -7.81
N ALA A 158 -20.31 -2.49 -8.89
CA ALA A 158 -19.12 -3.27 -9.23
C ALA A 158 -17.86 -2.41 -9.45
N HIS A 159 -17.98 -1.31 -10.20
CA HIS A 159 -16.82 -0.45 -10.47
C HIS A 159 -16.38 0.34 -9.24
N TYR A 160 -17.34 0.73 -8.40
CA TYR A 160 -17.05 1.38 -7.12
C TYR A 160 -16.29 0.45 -6.17
N GLU A 161 -16.82 -0.77 -5.95
CA GLU A 161 -16.18 -1.74 -5.06
C GLU A 161 -14.80 -2.16 -5.58
N GLN A 162 -14.62 -2.33 -6.89
CA GLN A 162 -13.28 -2.61 -7.46
C GLN A 162 -12.23 -1.56 -7.13
N VAL A 163 -12.59 -0.27 -7.12
CA VAL A 163 -11.66 0.81 -6.73
C VAL A 163 -11.45 0.80 -5.23
N LYS A 164 -12.52 0.62 -4.45
CA LYS A 164 -12.46 0.56 -2.99
C LYS A 164 -11.59 -0.59 -2.50
N ASP A 165 -11.80 -1.80 -2.99
CA ASP A 165 -11.07 -3.00 -2.59
C ASP A 165 -9.57 -2.86 -2.89
N PHE A 166 -9.24 -2.32 -4.07
CA PHE A 166 -7.85 -2.01 -4.43
C PHE A 166 -7.22 -0.99 -3.46
N LEU A 167 -7.91 0.12 -3.17
CA LEU A 167 -7.38 1.14 -2.25
C LEU A 167 -7.21 0.59 -0.83
N LEU A 168 -8.17 -0.22 -0.36
CA LEU A 168 -8.07 -0.89 0.94
C LEU A 168 -6.85 -1.81 1.01
N SER A 169 -6.52 -2.53 -0.07
CA SER A 169 -5.39 -3.46 -0.09
C SER A 169 -4.03 -2.79 -0.04
N VAL A 170 -3.91 -1.51 -0.45
CA VAL A 170 -2.62 -0.80 -0.50
C VAL A 170 -2.49 0.33 0.51
N SER A 171 -3.61 0.85 1.03
CA SER A 171 -3.62 2.06 1.86
C SER A 171 -2.75 1.99 3.12
N GLN A 172 -2.60 0.81 3.74
CA GLN A 172 -1.75 0.61 4.91
C GLN A 172 -0.25 0.78 4.59
N LEU A 173 0.16 0.53 3.34
CA LEU A 173 1.55 0.66 2.87
C LEU A 173 1.90 2.09 2.44
N MET A 174 0.90 2.96 2.27
CA MET A 174 1.09 4.36 1.84
C MET A 174 1.66 5.26 2.96
N ASP A 175 1.41 4.94 4.23
CA ASP A 175 1.82 5.74 5.41
C ASP A 175 2.62 4.90 6.42
N LEU A 176 3.61 4.15 5.93
CA LEU A 176 4.56 3.43 6.79
C LEU A 176 5.52 4.40 7.50
N ARG A 177 5.59 4.30 8.82
CA ARG A 177 6.45 5.16 9.65
C ARG A 177 7.21 4.33 10.68
N LEU A 178 8.35 4.81 11.15
CA LEU A 178 9.08 4.16 12.25
C LEU A 178 8.59 4.63 13.62
N LYS A 179 8.10 5.87 13.69
CA LYS A 179 7.67 6.51 14.94
C LYS A 179 6.28 7.11 14.78
N THR A 180 5.49 7.06 15.85
CA THR A 180 4.12 7.58 15.85
C THR A 180 4.05 9.09 15.59
N ASN A 181 5.07 9.83 16.03
CA ASN A 181 5.19 11.29 15.88
C ASN A 181 5.95 11.72 14.61
N GLN A 182 6.29 10.80 13.71
CA GLN A 182 6.89 11.16 12.43
C GLN A 182 5.87 11.91 11.56
N VAL A 183 6.34 12.96 10.86
CA VAL A 183 5.54 13.77 9.95
C VAL A 183 4.80 12.86 8.98
N ARG A 184 3.49 13.09 8.84
CA ARG A 184 2.59 12.32 7.98
C ARG A 184 1.98 13.23 6.92
N GLN A 185 1.62 12.64 5.80
CA GLN A 185 0.78 13.30 4.82
C GLN A 185 -0.68 13.06 5.21
N ASP A 186 -1.39 14.09 5.66
CA ASP A 186 -2.71 13.93 6.28
C ASP A 186 -3.80 13.48 5.30
N GLU A 187 -3.71 13.91 4.05
CA GLU A 187 -4.73 13.66 3.03
C GLU A 187 -4.13 13.49 1.63
N TRP A 188 -4.69 12.54 0.90
CA TRP A 188 -4.49 12.36 -0.54
C TRP A 188 -5.82 12.51 -1.27
N ARG A 189 -5.84 13.34 -2.33
CA ARG A 189 -7.04 13.60 -3.13
C ARG A 189 -6.77 13.36 -4.60
N LEU A 190 -7.42 12.33 -5.15
CA LEU A 190 -7.26 11.91 -6.55
C LEU A 190 -8.58 12.08 -7.28
N LYS A 191 -8.53 12.54 -8.54
CA LYS A 191 -9.72 12.88 -9.34
C LYS A 191 -9.72 12.10 -10.65
N LEU A 192 -10.83 11.40 -10.93
CA LEU A 192 -11.13 10.80 -12.23
C LEU A 192 -12.24 11.60 -12.90
N ARG A 193 -12.02 12.00 -14.15
CA ARG A 193 -13.00 12.75 -14.94
C ARG A 193 -14.04 11.79 -15.50
N LEU A 194 -15.32 12.05 -15.25
CA LEU A 194 -16.46 11.28 -15.74
C LEU A 194 -17.12 11.99 -16.92
N GLY A 195 -16.34 12.22 -17.98
CA GLY A 195 -16.75 12.94 -19.18
C GLY A 195 -16.30 14.41 -19.22
N GLY A 196 -16.71 15.08 -20.30
CA GLY A 196 -16.15 16.36 -20.72
C GLY A 196 -15.04 16.15 -21.77
N GLN A 197 -15.02 16.98 -22.81
CA GLN A 197 -13.85 17.14 -23.68
C GLN A 197 -12.77 17.95 -22.94
#